data_AF-A0A7S4C9U9-F1
#
_entry.id   AF-A0A7S4C9U9-F1
#
_cell.length_a   1.000
_cell.length_b   1.000
_cell.length_c   1.000
_cell.angle_alpha   90.00
_cell.angle_beta   90.00
_cell.angle_gamma   90.00
#
_symmetry.space_group_name_H-M   'P 1'
#
loop_
_entity.id
_entity.type
_entity.pdbx_description
1 polymer ?
#
loop_
_entity_poly.entity_id
_entity_poly.type
_entity_poly.pdbx_seq_one_letter_code
_entity_poly.pdbx_strand_id
1 'polypeptide(L)'
;KLLASAHAVEREYRIMKALAQTNVPVPKMLSLCLDDSVLGTPFYIMEYVKGRVITMEQYATLDASIQSALGAELARVLALLHSVDYKALDLEDFGPSGGYIVRQLKRWTMHYE
;
A
#
# COMPACT_ATOMS: atom_id res chain seq x y z
N LYS A 1 2.61 13.10 -21.12
CA LYS A 1 2.41 13.82 -19.84
C LYS A 1 2.24 12.76 -18.76
N LEU A 2 3.16 12.64 -17.80
CA LEU A 2 3.03 11.69 -16.67
C LEU A 2 1.69 11.95 -15.96
N LEU A 3 0.96 10.89 -15.62
CA LEU A 3 -0.30 10.98 -14.87
C LEU A 3 -0.04 11.67 -13.54
N ALA A 4 -0.84 12.69 -13.21
CA ALA A 4 -0.71 13.49 -11.97
C ALA A 4 -0.78 12.65 -10.68
N SER A 5 -1.18 11.38 -10.74
CA SER A 5 -1.24 10.46 -9.61
C SER A 5 0.01 9.63 -9.37
N ALA A 6 1.09 9.81 -10.15
CA ALA A 6 2.30 8.99 -10.03
C ALA A 6 3.16 9.34 -8.79
N HIS A 7 2.94 10.50 -8.16
CA HIS A 7 3.68 10.95 -6.97
C HIS A 7 2.73 11.40 -5.88
N ALA A 8 2.11 10.43 -5.20
CA ALA A 8 1.23 10.70 -4.05
C ALA A 8 1.86 10.19 -2.74
N VAL A 9 3.11 10.60 -2.46
CA VAL A 9 3.87 10.18 -1.25
C VAL A 9 3.16 10.54 0.05
N GLU A 10 2.35 11.60 0.05
CA GLU A 10 1.48 11.95 1.19
C GLU A 10 0.41 10.89 1.42
N ARG A 11 -0.18 10.33 0.36
CA ARG A 11 -1.20 9.27 0.47
C ARG A 11 -0.59 8.00 1.03
N GLU A 12 0.61 7.63 0.58
CA GLU A 12 1.37 6.50 1.11
C GLU A 12 1.66 6.69 2.60
N TYR A 13 2.21 7.86 2.98
CA TYR A 13 2.47 8.18 4.38
C TYR A 13 1.21 8.11 5.23
N ARG A 14 0.11 8.70 4.75
CA ARG A 14 -1.17 8.73 5.47
C ARG A 14 -1.73 7.34 5.71
N ILE A 15 -1.82 6.48 4.68
CA ILE A 15 -2.38 5.14 4.85
C ILE A 15 -1.48 4.26 5.71
N MET A 16 -0.16 4.31 5.54
CA MET A 16 0.76 3.49 6.34
C MET A 16 0.77 3.94 7.81
N LYS A 17 0.74 5.25 8.07
CA LYS A 17 0.63 5.79 9.44
C LYS A 17 -0.68 5.39 10.12
N ALA A 18 -1.79 5.37 9.38
CA ALA A 18 -3.07 4.91 9.89
C ALA A 18 -3.07 3.40 10.19
N LEU A 19 -2.57 2.58 9.25
CA LEU A 19 -2.50 1.13 9.42
C LEU A 19 -1.59 0.69 10.58
N ALA A 20 -0.61 1.50 10.98
CA ALA A 20 0.23 1.23 12.15
C ALA A 20 -0.54 1.15 13.48
N GLN A 21 -1.82 1.58 13.51
CA GLN A 21 -2.73 1.43 14.65
C GLN A 21 -3.50 0.10 14.66
N THR A 22 -3.21 -0.78 13.68
CA THR A 22 -3.90 -2.06 13.47
C THR A 22 -2.94 -3.24 13.56
N ASN A 23 -3.45 -4.45 13.30
CA ASN A 23 -2.64 -5.66 13.19
C ASN A 23 -1.99 -5.85 11.80
N VAL A 24 -2.23 -4.95 10.84
CA VAL A 24 -1.57 -5.00 9.53
C VAL A 24 -0.09 -4.63 9.70
N PRO A 25 0.85 -5.52 9.34
CA PRO A 25 2.27 -5.24 9.50
C PRO A 25 2.72 -4.15 8.52
N VAL A 26 3.07 -2.98 9.04
CA VAL A 26 3.60 -1.82 8.29
C VAL A 26 4.78 -1.21 9.05
N PRO A 27 5.78 -0.61 8.37
CA PRO A 27 6.85 0.11 9.05
C PRO A 27 6.31 1.34 9.77
N LYS A 28 7.00 1.75 10.85
CA LYS A 28 6.66 3.00 11.52
C LYS A 28 6.98 4.20 10.64
N MET A 29 5.98 5.03 10.37
CA MET A 29 6.16 6.31 9.68
C MET A 29 6.72 7.38 10.63
N LEU A 30 7.86 7.99 10.30
CA LEU A 30 8.59 8.90 11.20
C LEU A 30 8.29 10.37 10.91
N SER A 31 8.38 10.80 9.65
CA SER A 31 8.15 12.20 9.27
C SER A 31 7.69 12.32 7.81
N LEU A 32 6.90 13.34 7.50
CA LEU A 32 6.50 13.74 6.15
C LEU A 32 6.95 15.19 5.94
N CYS A 33 7.65 15.45 4.84
CA CYS A 33 8.08 16.76 4.41
C CYS A 33 7.38 17.12 3.10
N LEU A 34 6.55 18.15 3.13
CA LEU A 34 5.89 18.72 1.94
C LEU A 34 6.60 19.99 1.43
N ASP A 35 7.68 20.40 2.08
CA ASP A 35 8.49 21.53 1.67
C ASP A 35 9.47 21.11 0.58
N ASP A 36 9.12 21.43 -0.67
CA ASP A 36 9.94 21.15 -1.85
C ASP A 36 11.30 21.87 -1.83
N SER A 37 11.50 22.89 -0.99
CA SER A 37 12.80 23.56 -0.88
C SER A 37 13.88 22.67 -0.24
N VAL A 38 13.49 21.62 0.48
CA VAL A 38 14.43 20.73 1.20
C VAL A 38 15.11 19.73 0.28
N LEU A 39 14.36 19.04 -0.58
CA LEU A 39 14.87 18.00 -1.51
C LEU A 39 14.37 18.12 -2.95
N GLY A 40 13.73 19.24 -3.31
CA GLY A 40 13.17 19.47 -4.64
C GLY A 40 11.84 18.75 -4.91
N THR A 41 11.33 17.97 -3.95
CA THR A 41 10.08 17.21 -4.04
C THR A 41 9.62 16.77 -2.65
N PRO A 42 8.32 16.48 -2.43
CA PRO A 42 7.85 15.95 -1.16
C PRO A 42 8.42 14.56 -0.88
N PHE A 43 8.70 14.26 0.39
CA PHE A 43 9.24 12.96 0.81
C PHE A 43 8.82 12.61 2.23
N TYR A 44 8.99 11.34 2.62
CA TYR A 44 8.81 10.91 4.00
C TYR A 44 9.99 10.04 4.47
N ILE A 45 10.10 9.92 5.79
CA ILE A 45 11.03 9.02 6.46
C ILE A 45 10.21 7.95 7.19
N MET A 46 10.64 6.71 7.11
CA MET A 46 10.04 5.57 7.80
C MET A 46 11.11 4.66 8.41
N GLU A 47 10.70 3.76 9.29
CA GLU A 47 11.54 2.73 9.85
C GLU A 47 12.12 1.80 8.77
N TYR A 48 13.40 1.44 8.94
CA TYR A 48 14.02 0.39 8.16
C TYR A 48 13.65 -0.99 8.72
N VAL A 49 12.87 -1.76 7.95
CA VAL A 49 12.52 -3.13 8.31
C VAL A 49 13.54 -4.08 7.71
N LYS A 50 14.43 -4.63 8.55
CA LYS A 50 15.38 -5.66 8.14
C LYS A 50 14.61 -6.94 7.79
N GLY A 51 14.63 -7.34 6.53
CA GLY A 51 13.88 -8.49 6.05
C GLY A 51 14.31 -8.96 4.67
N ARG A 52 13.45 -9.75 4.03
CA ARG A 52 13.65 -10.29 2.68
C ARG A 52 12.46 -9.89 1.82
N VAL A 53 12.74 -9.38 0.63
CA VAL A 53 11.74 -9.22 -0.43
C VAL A 53 11.89 -10.44 -1.34
N ILE A 54 10.90 -11.32 -1.34
CA ILE A 54 10.93 -12.56 -2.11
C ILE A 54 10.30 -12.29 -3.48
N THR A 55 11.10 -12.41 -4.55
CA THR A 55 10.59 -12.31 -5.92
C THR A 55 9.88 -13.58 -6.34
N MET A 56 9.14 -13.55 -7.46
CA MET A 56 8.47 -14.76 -7.97
C MET A 56 9.47 -15.84 -8.38
N GLU A 57 10.63 -15.45 -8.94
CA GLU A 57 11.70 -16.38 -9.30
C GLU A 57 12.30 -17.04 -8.05
N GLN A 58 12.54 -16.24 -6.99
CA GLN A 58 13.02 -16.78 -5.71
C GLN A 58 11.97 -17.67 -5.05
N TYR A 59 10.70 -17.28 -5.08
CA TYR A 59 9.60 -18.06 -4.53
C TYR A 59 9.50 -19.43 -5.20
N ALA A 60 9.63 -19.49 -6.52
CA ALA A 60 9.55 -20.73 -7.30
C ALA A 60 10.64 -21.75 -6.96
N THR A 61 11.78 -21.33 -6.39
CA THR A 61 12.88 -22.22 -6.00
C THR A 61 12.83 -22.67 -4.54
N LEU A 62 11.88 -22.16 -3.73
CA LEU A 62 11.70 -22.56 -2.34
C LEU A 62 11.05 -23.94 -2.22
N ASP A 63 11.33 -24.61 -1.10
CA ASP A 63 10.66 -25.84 -0.72
C ASP A 63 9.14 -25.64 -0.64
N ALA A 64 8.37 -26.67 -1.04
CA ALA A 64 6.91 -26.61 -1.08
C ALA A 64 6.27 -26.24 0.28
N SER A 65 6.87 -26.68 1.40
CA SER A 65 6.42 -26.32 2.74
C SER A 65 6.59 -24.82 3.03
N ILE A 66 7.70 -24.21 2.58
CA ILE A 66 7.96 -22.78 2.72
C ILE A 66 7.01 -21.98 1.82
N GLN A 67 6.82 -22.43 0.57
CA GLN A 67 5.85 -21.81 -0.33
C GLN A 67 4.44 -21.78 0.29
N SER A 68 3.98 -22.92 0.82
CA SER A 68 2.68 -23.01 1.48
C SER A 68 2.57 -22.06 2.68
N ALA A 69 3.59 -22.00 3.54
CA ALA A 69 3.61 -21.10 4.69
C ALA A 69 3.57 -19.61 4.27
N LEU A 70 4.35 -19.22 3.25
CA LEU A 70 4.35 -17.86 2.72
C LEU A 70 3.01 -17.48 2.07
N GLY A 71 2.40 -18.40 1.32
CA GLY A 71 1.07 -18.20 0.73
C GLY A 71 -0.01 -18.02 1.79
N ALA A 72 0.02 -18.83 2.85
CA ALA A 72 -0.89 -18.69 3.98
C ALA A 72 -0.71 -17.35 4.71
N GLU A 73 0.54 -16.92 4.92
CA GLU A 73 0.84 -15.64 5.57
C GLU A 73 0.41 -14.44 4.71
N LEU A 74 0.62 -14.50 3.39
CA LEU A 74 0.12 -13.48 2.46
C LEU A 74 -1.41 -13.36 2.54
N ALA A 75 -2.12 -14.50 2.48
CA ALA A 75 -3.58 -14.52 2.59
C ALA A 75 -4.06 -13.97 3.95
N ARG A 76 -3.36 -14.31 5.04
CA ARG A 76 -3.66 -13.81 6.39
C ARG A 76 -3.52 -12.29 6.46
N VAL A 77 -2.43 -11.73 5.93
CA VAL A 77 -2.20 -10.27 5.94
C VAL A 77 -3.20 -9.53 5.04
N LEU A 78 -3.55 -10.08 3.88
CA LEU A 78 -4.60 -9.51 3.02
C LEU A 78 -5.97 -9.54 3.72
N ALA A 79 -6.30 -10.62 4.43
CA ALA A 79 -7.53 -10.71 5.22
C ALA A 79 -7.55 -9.67 6.34
N LEU A 80 -6.42 -9.46 7.04
CA LEU A 80 -6.29 -8.39 8.03
C LEU A 80 -6.55 -7.02 7.40
N LEU A 81 -5.90 -6.73 6.27
CA LEU A 81 -6.06 -5.46 5.57
C LEU A 81 -7.50 -5.21 5.14
N HIS A 82 -8.18 -6.22 4.59
CA HIS A 82 -9.59 -6.11 4.19
C HIS A 82 -10.57 -6.02 5.38
N SER A 83 -10.14 -6.39 6.57
CA SER A 83 -10.95 -6.33 7.80
C SER A 83 -10.75 -5.04 8.59
N VAL A 84 -9.87 -4.14 8.15
CA VAL A 84 -9.63 -2.86 8.79
C VAL A 84 -10.89 -2.00 8.71
N ASP A 85 -11.36 -1.50 9.87
CA ASP A 85 -12.32 -0.40 9.91
C ASP A 85 -11.63 0.90 9.54
N TYR A 86 -11.55 1.16 8.23
CA TYR A 86 -10.88 2.33 7.69
C TYR A 86 -11.55 3.65 8.10
N LYS A 87 -12.82 3.62 8.52
CA LYS A 87 -13.51 4.83 9.01
C LYS A 87 -13.02 5.21 10.40
N ALA A 88 -12.82 4.22 11.26
CA ALA A 88 -12.22 4.43 12.58
C ALA A 88 -10.76 4.92 12.51
N LEU A 89 -10.12 4.81 11.34
CA LEU A 89 -8.76 5.30 11.08
C LEU A 89 -8.71 6.65 10.33
N ASP A 90 -9.84 7.37 10.24
CA ASP A 90 -9.95 8.62 9.50
C ASP A 90 -9.52 8.51 8.02
N LEU A 91 -9.90 7.41 7.36
CA LEU A 91 -9.62 7.16 5.93
C LEU A 91 -10.88 7.18 5.05
N GLU A 92 -12.00 7.76 5.52
CA GLU A 92 -13.25 7.78 4.75
C GLU A 92 -13.14 8.58 3.44
N ASP A 93 -12.30 9.62 3.43
CA ASP A 93 -11.97 10.47 2.29
C ASP A 93 -10.74 9.97 1.48
N PHE A 94 -10.14 8.83 1.85
CA PHE A 94 -8.92 8.33 1.21
C PHE A 94 -9.12 7.91 -0.25
N GLY A 95 -10.37 7.61 -0.62
CA GLY A 95 -10.77 7.27 -1.98
C GLY A 95 -12.28 7.28 -2.18
N PRO A 96 -12.75 7.15 -3.43
CA PRO A 96 -14.17 7.20 -3.73
C PRO A 96 -14.92 5.98 -3.17
N SER A 97 -16.04 6.22 -2.50
CA SER A 97 -16.91 5.19 -1.95
C SER A 97 -17.88 4.61 -2.99
N GLY A 98 -18.38 3.39 -2.76
CA GLY A 98 -19.34 2.68 -3.63
C GLY A 98 -18.80 2.34 -5.02
N GLY A 99 -19.62 1.74 -5.90
CA GLY A 99 -19.42 1.69 -7.36
C GLY A 99 -18.05 1.26 -7.92
N TYR A 100 -17.21 0.55 -7.15
CA TYR A 100 -15.80 0.30 -7.49
C TYR A 100 -15.66 -0.38 -8.85
N ILE A 101 -16.42 -1.46 -9.08
CA ILE A 101 -16.37 -2.24 -10.33
C ILE A 101 -16.74 -1.38 -11.54
N VAL A 102 -17.82 -0.60 -11.47
CA VAL A 102 -18.25 0.29 -12.56
C VAL A 102 -17.19 1.35 -12.86
N ARG A 103 -16.59 1.96 -11.82
CA ARG A 103 -15.52 2.95 -12.00
C ARG A 103 -14.28 2.34 -12.64
N GLN A 104 -13.87 1.15 -12.21
CA GLN A 104 -12.72 0.46 -12.79
C GLN A 104 -12.99 0.08 -14.24
N LEU A 105 -14.14 -0.53 -14.56
CA LEU A 105 -14.53 -0.86 -15.94
C LEU A 105 -14.48 0.38 -16.84
N LYS A 106 -15.12 1.48 -16.43
CA LYS A 106 -15.08 2.74 -17.18
C LYS A 106 -13.65 3.24 -17.40
N ARG A 107 -12.81 3.20 -16.35
CA ARG A 107 -11.41 3.65 -16.44
C ARG A 107 -10.60 2.79 -17.41
N TRP A 108 -10.70 1.47 -17.33
CA TRP A 108 -9.97 0.56 -18.19
C TRP A 108 -10.42 0.66 -19.66
N THR A 109 -11.73 0.76 -19.91
CA THR A 109 -12.26 0.96 -21.28
C THR A 109 -11.75 2.27 -21.90
N MET A 110 -11.80 3.39 -21.17
CA MET A 110 -11.30 4.69 -21.67
C MET A 110 -9.79 4.72 -21.96
N HIS A 111 -8.99 3.82 -21.38
CA HIS A 111 -7.54 3.75 -21.63
C HIS A 111 -7.18 2.75 -22.73
N TYR A 112 -8.12 1.90 -23.13
CA TYR A 112 -7.92 0.92 -24.19
C TYR A 112 -8.25 1.50 -25.57
N GLU A 113 -9.21 2.41 -25.64
CA GLU A 113 -9.55 3.24 -26.81
C GLU A 113 -8.62 4.45 -26.93
#